data_AF-A0YUU6-F1
#
_entry.id   AF-A0YUU6-F1
#
_cell.length_a   1.000
_cell.length_b   1.000
_cell.length_c   1.000
_cell.angle_alpha   90.00
_cell.angle_beta   90.00
_cell.angle_gamma   90.00
#
_symmetry.space_group_name_H-M   'P 1'
#
loop_
_entity.id
_entity.type
_entity.pdbx_description
1 polymer ?
#
loop_
_entity_poly.entity_id
_entity_poly.type
_entity_poly.pdbx_seq_one_letter_code
_entity_poly.pdbx_strand_id
1 'polypeptide(L)'
;MSKNSSVGQVEKLKKLIQTATNPKQKAMYQDLLAKLQDTLPPESLSEPTPEPVKPKRTIKPKTSAPVEAVEPVEDKTPAPTVPDSQPETESQPETESENKPYFQGIGIIKGEVILTEERSVIKLGEQEYRLFYIPNRRKKAYEALKREIEVTGNTTLRLIVYPKILHLPQKDQPHKVSFQLVGFIGSKAKPSELNTELKDFEFKFSGLWQFIPVCRTPCISIFRNFNKERLTWIKEANPAKKVKFMKSSHVPVLWRDSPAKPFRFNPKLEKEEQGKRYFVQIKAKFLPGRDVFGFAEQLSEPTEEVPGFLKASKKLKAEALKEIQQQKSEENPSVEATPPQTKPNSKPPKSKPKKQKTLQPQTITSDKTE
;
A
#
# COMPACT_ATOMS: atom_id res chain seq x y z
N MET A 1 28.84 22.98 -21.93
CA MET A 1 27.52 23.59 -21.63
C MET A 1 27.09 23.53 -20.14
N SER A 2 28.00 23.32 -19.16
CA SER A 2 27.61 23.12 -17.74
C SER A 2 27.61 24.35 -16.83
N LYS A 3 28.15 25.51 -17.26
CA LYS A 3 28.33 26.67 -16.36
C LYS A 3 27.03 27.41 -16.02
N ASN A 4 26.05 27.45 -16.93
CA ASN A 4 24.78 28.16 -16.72
C ASN A 4 23.83 27.47 -15.73
N SER A 5 24.07 26.20 -15.39
CA SER A 5 23.21 25.47 -14.44
C SER A 5 23.53 25.77 -12.98
N SER A 6 24.78 26.15 -12.65
CA SER A 6 25.21 26.37 -11.26
C SER A 6 24.79 27.75 -10.73
N VAL A 7 24.89 28.79 -11.57
CA VAL A 7 24.48 30.17 -11.21
C VAL A 7 22.98 30.23 -10.86
N GLY A 8 22.13 29.54 -11.62
CA GLY A 8 20.70 29.46 -11.35
C GLY A 8 20.34 28.66 -10.08
N GLN A 9 21.23 27.80 -9.58
CA GLN A 9 21.03 27.08 -8.31
C GLN A 9 21.36 27.98 -7.11
N VAL A 10 22.40 28.81 -7.22
CA VAL A 10 22.79 29.79 -6.19
C VAL A 10 21.66 30.80 -5.95
N GLU A 11 21.04 31.34 -7.00
CA GLU A 11 19.93 32.29 -6.87
C GLU A 11 18.68 31.68 -6.22
N LYS A 12 18.38 30.41 -6.55
CA LYS A 12 17.27 29.67 -5.94
C LYS A 12 17.51 29.43 -4.45
N LEU A 13 18.74 29.10 -4.06
CA LEU A 13 19.09 28.94 -2.64
C LEU A 13 18.99 30.26 -1.87
N LYS A 14 19.44 31.38 -2.44
CA LYS A 14 19.31 32.71 -1.82
C LYS A 14 17.83 33.08 -1.57
N LYS A 15 16.94 32.79 -2.52
CA LYS A 15 15.48 32.97 -2.33
C LYS A 15 14.89 32.07 -1.24
N LEU A 16 15.38 30.84 -1.11
CA LEU A 16 14.95 29.92 -0.04
C LEU A 16 15.43 30.37 1.35
N ILE A 17 16.63 30.91 1.46
CA ILE A 17 17.15 31.48 2.72
C ILE A 17 16.32 32.69 3.16
N GLN A 18 15.87 33.52 2.21
CA GLN A 18 15.05 34.71 2.49
C GLN A 18 13.61 34.36 2.91
N THR A 19 13.06 33.24 2.42
CA THR A 19 11.69 32.80 2.70
C THR A 19 11.61 31.84 3.89
N ALA A 20 12.72 31.28 4.35
CA ALA A 20 12.77 30.37 5.49
C ALA A 20 12.50 31.10 6.82
N THR A 21 11.39 30.76 7.46
CA THR A 21 10.99 31.25 8.79
C THR A 21 11.63 30.44 9.93
N ASN A 22 12.06 29.21 9.66
CA ASN A 22 12.66 28.31 10.66
C ASN A 22 14.21 28.45 10.70
N PRO A 23 14.82 28.66 11.89
CA PRO A 23 16.27 28.87 12.00
C PRO A 23 17.11 27.66 11.60
N LYS A 24 16.65 26.43 11.85
CA LYS A 24 17.36 25.20 11.44
C LYS A 24 17.37 25.01 9.92
N GLN A 25 16.26 25.35 9.26
CA GLN A 25 16.20 25.30 7.79
C GLN A 25 17.07 26.38 7.15
N LYS A 26 17.08 27.59 7.73
CA LYS A 26 17.95 28.68 7.28
C LYS A 26 19.43 28.31 7.36
N ALA A 27 19.86 27.70 8.47
CA ALA A 27 21.22 27.19 8.63
C ALA A 27 21.56 26.10 7.59
N MET A 28 20.64 25.16 7.32
CA MET A 28 20.85 24.12 6.31
C MET A 28 21.03 24.69 4.90
N TYR A 29 20.24 25.69 4.51
CA TYR A 29 20.38 26.34 3.21
C TYR A 29 21.65 27.20 3.12
N GLN A 30 22.08 27.82 4.22
CA GLN A 30 23.36 28.54 4.26
C GLN A 30 24.55 27.60 4.06
N ASP A 31 24.54 26.42 4.67
CA ASP A 31 25.60 25.40 4.52
C ASP A 31 25.67 24.86 3.08
N LEU A 32 24.51 24.63 2.45
CA LEU A 32 24.43 24.25 1.03
C LEU A 32 24.92 25.36 0.09
N LEU A 33 24.67 26.63 0.42
CA LEU A 33 25.15 27.77 -0.36
C LEU A 33 26.68 27.86 -0.31
N ALA A 34 27.27 27.72 0.88
CA ALA A 34 28.73 27.75 1.06
C ALA A 34 29.43 26.64 0.25
N LYS A 35 28.93 25.41 0.33
CA LYS A 35 29.47 24.27 -0.44
C LYS A 35 29.39 24.46 -1.96
N LEU A 36 28.35 25.14 -2.45
CA LEU A 36 28.20 25.46 -3.87
C LEU A 36 29.11 26.60 -4.32
N GLN A 37 29.47 27.51 -3.43
CA GLN A 37 30.42 28.59 -3.70
C GLN A 37 31.86 28.06 -3.70
N ASP A 38 32.19 27.13 -2.80
CA ASP A 38 33.51 26.47 -2.74
C ASP A 38 33.81 25.58 -3.96
N THR A 39 32.77 25.12 -4.67
CA THR A 39 32.91 24.29 -5.88
C THR A 39 33.05 25.10 -7.18
N LEU A 40 33.01 26.43 -7.10
CA LEU A 40 33.26 27.31 -8.25
C LEU A 40 34.73 27.77 -8.26
N PRO A 41 35.46 27.67 -9.38
CA PRO A 41 36.86 28.10 -9.44
C PRO A 41 36.99 29.62 -9.21
N PRO A 42 38.06 30.06 -8.52
CA PRO A 42 38.27 31.47 -8.20
C PRO A 42 38.85 32.19 -9.40
N GLU A 43 38.02 32.89 -10.17
CA GLU A 43 38.49 33.93 -11.09
C GLU A 43 37.45 35.04 -11.24
N SER A 44 37.96 36.28 -11.16
CA SER A 44 37.31 37.59 -11.28
C SER A 44 36.57 38.15 -10.06
N LEU A 45 37.38 38.52 -9.05
CA LEU A 45 37.28 39.84 -8.44
C LEU A 45 37.47 40.92 -9.53
N SER A 46 36.46 41.76 -9.75
CA SER A 46 36.68 43.16 -10.10
C SER A 46 35.54 44.02 -9.56
N GLU A 47 35.95 45.01 -8.79
CA GLU A 47 35.17 46.06 -8.13
C GLU A 47 35.07 47.30 -9.08
N PRO A 48 34.53 48.47 -8.67
CA PRO A 48 33.29 49.04 -9.21
C PRO A 48 33.46 50.41 -9.91
N THR A 49 32.41 50.95 -10.56
CA THR A 49 32.19 52.41 -10.78
C THR A 49 30.73 52.69 -11.27
N PRO A 50 30.19 53.94 -11.23
CA PRO A 50 28.99 54.27 -10.45
C PRO A 50 27.82 54.96 -11.22
N GLU A 51 26.65 55.00 -10.57
CA GLU A 51 25.56 56.02 -10.63
C GLU A 51 24.85 56.36 -11.98
N PRO A 52 23.65 57.02 -12.01
CA PRO A 52 22.94 57.73 -10.93
C PRO A 52 21.43 57.43 -10.75
N VAL A 53 21.03 57.49 -9.47
CA VAL A 53 19.89 58.19 -8.83
C VAL A 53 18.74 58.72 -9.71
N LYS A 54 17.49 58.36 -9.35
CA LYS A 54 16.39 59.30 -8.97
C LYS A 54 15.18 58.59 -8.31
N PRO A 55 14.39 59.29 -7.48
CA PRO A 55 13.85 58.78 -6.22
C PRO A 55 12.33 58.54 -6.25
N LYS A 56 11.82 57.72 -5.31
CA LYS A 56 10.40 57.78 -4.94
C LYS A 56 10.19 57.58 -3.42
N ARG A 57 9.98 58.74 -2.78
CA ARG A 57 9.14 59.07 -1.62
C ARG A 57 8.73 57.92 -0.68
N THR A 58 9.26 57.98 0.53
CA THR A 58 8.67 57.46 1.76
C THR A 58 7.80 58.55 2.40
N ILE A 59 6.57 58.20 2.78
CA ILE A 59 5.73 58.99 3.70
C ILE A 59 5.62 58.17 5.00
N LYS A 60 6.10 58.75 6.10
CA LYS A 60 5.62 58.53 7.49
C LYS A 60 4.68 59.71 7.82
N PRO A 61 3.66 59.54 8.67
CA PRO A 61 3.84 59.65 10.13
C PRO A 61 3.18 58.47 10.89
N LYS A 62 3.69 57.95 12.02
CA LYS A 62 3.91 58.52 13.36
C LYS A 62 2.60 58.80 14.11
N THR A 63 2.62 58.56 15.43
CA THR A 63 1.57 58.69 16.49
C THR A 63 1.10 57.30 16.95
N SER A 64 1.17 56.86 18.21
CA SER A 64 1.55 57.48 19.50
C SER A 64 1.74 56.38 20.55
N ALA A 65 2.63 56.62 21.51
CA ALA A 65 2.49 56.22 22.91
C ALA A 65 2.65 57.53 23.73
N PRO A 66 2.52 57.55 25.06
CA PRO A 66 1.70 56.79 26.03
C PRO A 66 0.92 57.78 26.95
N VAL A 67 0.32 57.29 28.06
CA VAL A 67 0.36 57.86 29.46
C VAL A 67 -0.98 57.86 30.22
N GLU A 68 -0.91 57.20 31.39
CA GLU A 68 -1.57 57.37 32.72
C GLU A 68 -3.10 57.47 32.85
N ALA A 69 -3.72 56.52 33.58
CA ALA A 69 -4.00 56.48 35.04
C ALA A 69 -5.36 57.15 35.33
N VAL A 70 -6.27 56.61 36.15
CA VAL A 70 -6.12 56.25 37.56
C VAL A 70 -7.15 55.14 37.93
N GLU A 71 -6.74 54.30 38.87
CA GLU A 71 -7.46 53.36 39.75
C GLU A 71 -8.55 54.03 40.64
N PRO A 72 -9.18 53.39 41.67
CA PRO A 72 -9.09 52.02 42.25
C PRO A 72 -10.49 51.35 42.41
N VAL A 73 -10.68 50.11 42.90
CA VAL A 73 -10.52 49.64 44.30
C VAL A 73 -10.82 48.12 44.39
N GLU A 74 -9.91 47.39 45.08
CA GLU A 74 -10.05 46.15 45.91
C GLU A 74 -10.51 44.79 45.29
N ASP A 75 -9.97 43.61 45.65
CA ASP A 75 -9.07 43.21 46.74
C ASP A 75 -8.47 41.78 46.52
N LYS A 76 -7.34 41.53 47.21
CA LYS A 76 -6.70 40.27 47.67
C LYS A 76 -5.96 39.28 46.71
N THR A 77 -4.66 39.58 46.58
CA THR A 77 -3.40 38.77 46.71
C THR A 77 -3.50 37.52 47.64
N PRO A 78 -2.55 36.52 47.64
CA PRO A 78 -1.14 36.62 47.21
C PRO A 78 -0.44 35.42 46.51
N ALA A 79 0.67 35.72 45.85
CA ALA A 79 1.84 34.86 45.60
C ALA A 79 3.01 35.36 46.50
N PRO A 80 4.29 34.91 46.45
CA PRO A 80 4.96 33.84 45.67
C PRO A 80 6.04 33.03 46.44
N THR A 81 6.50 31.88 45.91
CA THR A 81 7.91 31.46 46.09
C THR A 81 8.35 30.49 44.99
N VAL A 82 9.44 30.83 44.30
CA VAL A 82 10.26 29.92 43.46
C VAL A 82 11.34 29.33 44.38
N PRO A 83 11.75 28.07 44.22
CA PRO A 83 13.12 27.89 43.77
C PRO A 83 13.31 26.79 42.71
N ASP A 84 14.25 27.14 41.84
CA ASP A 84 15.02 26.36 40.89
C ASP A 84 15.46 24.98 41.39
N SER A 85 15.27 23.94 40.55
CA SER A 85 16.05 22.69 40.54
C SER A 85 15.63 21.85 39.33
N GLN A 86 16.53 21.73 38.34
CA GLN A 86 16.50 20.63 37.38
C GLN A 86 16.53 19.27 38.12
N PRO A 87 15.85 18.26 37.56
CA PRO A 87 16.65 17.13 37.10
C PRO A 87 16.28 16.71 35.68
N GLU A 88 17.34 16.39 34.94
CA GLU A 88 17.32 15.58 33.73
C GLU A 88 16.43 14.36 33.96
N THR A 89 15.26 14.35 33.33
CA THR A 89 14.45 13.13 33.20
C THR A 89 14.65 12.59 31.80
N GLU A 90 15.66 11.72 31.73
CA GLU A 90 15.77 10.55 30.88
C GLU A 90 14.49 10.28 30.08
N SER A 91 14.58 10.53 28.77
CA SER A 91 13.50 10.31 27.82
C SER A 91 13.19 8.81 27.77
N GLN A 92 12.26 8.38 28.61
CA GLN A 92 11.55 7.12 28.42
C GLN A 92 10.94 7.14 27.02
N PRO A 93 11.03 6.04 26.26
CA PRO A 93 10.43 5.98 24.94
C PRO A 93 8.92 6.12 25.09
N GLU A 94 8.40 7.25 24.59
CA GLU A 94 6.99 7.41 24.27
C GLU A 94 6.54 6.17 23.51
N THR A 95 5.80 5.33 24.21
CA THR A 95 5.09 4.22 23.58
C THR A 95 3.95 4.88 22.84
N GLU A 96 4.18 5.31 21.59
CA GLU A 96 3.14 5.65 20.61
C GLU A 96 2.30 4.38 20.37
N SER A 97 1.41 4.06 21.29
CA SER A 97 0.30 3.12 21.10
C SER A 97 -0.99 3.87 20.76
N GLU A 98 -0.88 4.89 19.92
CA GLU A 98 -2.06 5.38 19.20
C GLU A 98 -2.46 4.35 18.16
N ASN A 99 -3.74 3.99 18.18
CA ASN A 99 -4.40 2.93 17.42
C ASN A 99 -4.49 3.26 15.91
N LYS A 100 -3.36 3.57 15.29
CA LYS A 100 -3.26 3.99 13.89
C LYS A 100 -3.68 2.81 13.00
N PRO A 101 -4.59 3.02 12.03
CA PRO A 101 -5.02 1.96 11.13
C PRO A 101 -3.80 1.38 10.38
N TYR A 102 -3.81 0.08 10.11
CA TYR A 102 -2.73 -0.58 9.38
C TYR A 102 -3.29 -1.65 8.43
N PHE A 103 -2.51 -2.02 7.42
CA PHE A 103 -2.90 -3.06 6.47
C PHE A 103 -2.81 -4.44 7.10
N GLN A 104 -3.90 -5.20 7.03
CA GLN A 104 -3.99 -6.55 7.59
C GLN A 104 -4.93 -7.43 6.76
N GLY A 105 -4.66 -8.74 6.76
CA GLY A 105 -5.53 -9.74 6.15
C GLY A 105 -5.36 -11.07 6.84
N ILE A 106 -5.69 -11.13 8.13
CA ILE A 106 -5.50 -12.33 8.94
C ILE A 106 -6.84 -13.00 9.16
N GLY A 107 -6.87 -14.33 9.20
CA GLY A 107 -8.09 -15.06 9.50
C GLY A 107 -7.84 -16.44 10.06
N ILE A 108 -8.94 -17.09 10.43
CA ILE A 108 -8.96 -18.44 10.94
C ILE A 108 -9.66 -19.34 9.93
N ILE A 109 -9.03 -20.45 9.58
CA ILE A 109 -9.65 -21.52 8.79
C ILE A 109 -9.61 -22.81 9.58
N LYS A 110 -10.65 -23.62 9.48
CA LYS A 110 -10.71 -24.95 10.09
C LYS A 110 -10.81 -25.98 8.98
N GLY A 111 -9.95 -26.99 9.02
CA GLY A 111 -9.96 -28.03 8.01
C GLY A 111 -8.92 -29.11 8.29
N GLU A 112 -8.94 -30.12 7.43
CA GLU A 112 -8.00 -31.23 7.50
C GLU A 112 -6.66 -30.81 6.90
N VAL A 113 -5.61 -30.89 7.70
CA VAL A 113 -4.26 -30.49 7.33
C VAL A 113 -3.49 -31.71 6.86
N ILE A 114 -2.99 -31.65 5.63
CA ILE A 114 -2.18 -32.71 5.03
C ILE A 114 -0.79 -32.12 4.77
N LEU A 115 0.17 -32.55 5.58
CA LEU A 115 1.57 -32.12 5.49
C LEU A 115 2.39 -33.23 4.83
N THR A 116 2.80 -33.03 3.58
CA THR A 116 3.80 -33.89 2.91
C THR A 116 5.12 -33.15 2.76
N GLU A 117 6.21 -33.88 2.48
CA GLU A 117 7.55 -33.29 2.27
C GLU A 117 7.57 -32.32 1.08
N GLU A 118 6.81 -32.63 0.03
CA GLU A 118 6.76 -31.83 -1.20
C GLU A 118 5.67 -30.76 -1.17
N ARG A 119 4.53 -31.05 -0.53
CA ARG A 119 3.34 -30.21 -0.60
C ARG A 119 2.51 -30.23 0.68
N SER A 120 2.39 -29.08 1.32
CA SER A 120 1.43 -28.87 2.40
C SER A 120 0.11 -28.34 1.83
N VAL A 121 -1.01 -28.97 2.19
CA VAL A 121 -2.36 -28.54 1.81
C VAL A 121 -3.29 -28.55 3.02
N ILE A 122 -4.36 -27.76 2.92
CA ILE A 122 -5.51 -27.84 3.81
C ILE A 122 -6.75 -28.13 2.99
N LYS A 123 -7.51 -29.14 3.41
CA LYS A 123 -8.77 -29.54 2.81
C LYS A 123 -9.93 -28.89 3.54
N LEU A 124 -10.72 -28.12 2.79
CA LEU A 124 -11.89 -27.39 3.27
C LEU A 124 -13.12 -27.97 2.55
N GLY A 125 -13.75 -28.99 3.14
CA GLY A 125 -14.78 -29.78 2.47
C GLY A 125 -14.19 -30.62 1.33
N GLU A 126 -14.66 -30.41 0.11
CA GLU A 126 -14.18 -31.13 -1.08
C GLU A 126 -12.98 -30.45 -1.76
N GLN A 127 -12.61 -29.25 -1.32
CA GLN A 127 -11.60 -28.44 -1.98
C GLN A 127 -10.27 -28.44 -1.23
N GLU A 128 -9.17 -28.46 -1.98
CA GLU A 128 -7.82 -28.43 -1.44
C GLU A 128 -7.11 -27.12 -1.73
N TYR A 129 -6.54 -26.53 -0.68
CA TYR A 129 -5.85 -25.26 -0.76
C TYR A 129 -4.39 -25.44 -0.40
N ARG A 130 -3.50 -24.86 -1.21
CA ARG A 130 -2.07 -24.90 -0.92
C ARG A 130 -1.76 -24.09 0.34
N LEU A 131 -1.04 -24.71 1.26
CA LEU A 131 -0.57 -24.08 2.50
C LEU A 131 0.91 -23.74 2.36
N PHE A 132 1.23 -22.46 2.43
CA PHE A 132 2.59 -21.94 2.41
C PHE A 132 3.07 -21.63 3.81
N TYR A 133 4.35 -21.87 4.09
CA TYR A 133 5.04 -21.31 5.26
C TYR A 133 6.11 -20.32 4.79
N ILE A 134 6.60 -19.45 5.70
CA ILE A 134 7.76 -18.60 5.42
C ILE A 134 8.99 -19.34 5.94
N PRO A 135 9.90 -19.80 5.05
CA PRO A 135 11.20 -20.33 5.46
C PRO A 135 11.91 -19.27 6.31
N ASN A 136 12.51 -19.69 7.43
CA ASN A 136 13.27 -18.88 8.40
C ASN A 136 12.44 -18.10 9.43
N ARG A 137 11.42 -17.30 9.05
CA ARG A 137 10.64 -16.52 10.05
C ARG A 137 9.55 -17.31 10.76
N ARG A 138 8.99 -18.33 10.11
CA ARG A 138 7.84 -19.09 10.63
C ARG A 138 8.00 -20.60 10.49
N LYS A 139 9.24 -21.07 10.42
CA LYS A 139 9.56 -22.50 10.46
C LYS A 139 9.02 -23.14 11.74
N LYS A 140 9.15 -22.43 12.88
CA LYS A 140 8.63 -22.84 14.19
C LYS A 140 7.12 -23.15 14.18
N ALA A 141 6.31 -22.33 13.49
CA ALA A 141 4.86 -22.56 13.42
C ALA A 141 4.51 -23.82 12.63
N TYR A 142 5.27 -24.09 11.56
CA TYR A 142 5.12 -25.31 10.76
C TYR A 142 5.58 -26.55 11.52
N GLU A 143 6.74 -26.50 12.16
CA GLU A 143 7.27 -27.59 12.98
C GLU A 143 6.38 -27.90 14.18
N ALA A 144 5.86 -26.85 14.85
CA ALA A 144 4.91 -27.02 15.94
C ALA A 144 3.58 -27.63 15.46
N LEU A 145 3.09 -27.25 14.27
CA LEU A 145 1.90 -27.83 13.67
C LEU A 145 2.11 -29.32 13.35
N LYS A 146 3.25 -29.66 12.74
CA LYS A 146 3.62 -31.05 12.46
C LYS A 146 3.65 -31.89 13.74
N ARG A 147 4.27 -31.37 14.80
CA ARG A 147 4.31 -32.04 16.11
C ARG A 147 2.95 -32.18 16.76
N GLU A 148 2.06 -31.18 16.67
CA GLU A 148 0.69 -31.28 17.20
C GLU A 148 -0.09 -32.43 16.54
N ILE A 149 0.05 -32.56 15.21
CA ILE A 149 -0.59 -33.64 14.44
C ILE A 149 -0.02 -35.00 14.85
N GLU A 150 1.31 -35.12 14.99
CA GLU A 150 1.97 -36.36 15.43
C GLU A 150 1.57 -36.77 16.85
N VAL A 151 1.44 -35.81 17.78
CA VAL A 151 1.11 -36.07 19.19
C VAL A 151 -0.38 -36.37 19.39
N THR A 152 -1.25 -35.62 18.72
CA THR A 152 -2.71 -35.72 18.94
C THR A 152 -3.37 -36.74 18.01
N GLY A 153 -2.75 -37.03 16.86
CA GLY A 153 -3.37 -37.77 15.76
C GLY A 153 -4.51 -37.01 15.06
N ASN A 154 -4.84 -35.80 15.50
CA ASN A 154 -5.89 -34.99 14.91
C ASN A 154 -5.36 -34.14 13.75
N THR A 155 -5.86 -34.42 12.56
CA THR A 155 -5.53 -33.67 11.34
C THR A 155 -6.45 -32.47 11.13
N THR A 156 -7.61 -32.41 11.79
CA THR A 156 -8.58 -31.31 11.67
C THR A 156 -8.25 -30.21 12.67
N LEU A 157 -7.62 -29.14 12.19
CA LEU A 157 -7.08 -28.07 13.03
C LEU A 157 -7.57 -26.69 12.60
N ARG A 158 -7.63 -25.77 13.57
CA ARG A 158 -7.89 -24.34 13.34
C ARG A 158 -6.57 -23.63 13.08
N LEU A 159 -6.35 -23.18 11.85
CA LEU A 159 -5.15 -22.49 11.42
C LEU A 159 -5.36 -20.99 11.37
N ILE A 160 -4.38 -20.24 11.87
CA ILE A 160 -4.28 -18.80 11.69
C ILE A 160 -3.49 -18.54 10.41
N VAL A 161 -4.07 -17.85 9.44
CA VAL A 161 -3.52 -17.72 8.09
C VAL A 161 -3.62 -16.31 7.52
N TYR A 162 -2.76 -16.00 6.55
CA TYR A 162 -2.96 -14.92 5.58
C TYR A 162 -3.41 -15.51 4.24
N PRO A 163 -4.46 -15.01 3.59
CA PRO A 163 -4.82 -15.45 2.26
C PRO A 163 -3.82 -14.92 1.22
N LYS A 164 -3.47 -15.79 0.29
CA LYS A 164 -2.61 -15.53 -0.87
C LYS A 164 -3.43 -15.77 -2.13
N ILE A 165 -3.78 -14.67 -2.80
CA ILE A 165 -4.57 -14.71 -4.02
C ILE A 165 -3.66 -14.51 -5.22
N LEU A 166 -3.69 -15.48 -6.14
CA LEU A 166 -3.03 -15.39 -7.43
C LEU A 166 -4.08 -15.02 -8.49
N HIS A 167 -4.06 -13.76 -8.91
CA HIS A 167 -4.81 -13.29 -10.07
C HIS A 167 -4.08 -13.65 -11.35
N LEU A 168 -4.77 -14.34 -12.26
CA LEU A 168 -4.25 -14.66 -13.58
C LEU A 168 -4.45 -13.46 -14.54
N PRO A 169 -3.69 -13.35 -15.63
CA PRO A 169 -3.70 -12.14 -16.47
C PRO A 169 -5.03 -11.86 -17.17
N GLN A 170 -5.81 -12.90 -17.46
CA GLN A 170 -7.10 -12.76 -18.11
C GLN A 170 -8.21 -12.53 -17.07
N LYS A 171 -9.04 -11.52 -17.31
CA LYS A 171 -10.14 -11.13 -16.41
C LYS A 171 -11.18 -12.24 -16.16
N ASP A 172 -11.25 -13.20 -17.09
CA ASP A 172 -12.25 -14.26 -17.10
C ASP A 172 -11.72 -15.56 -16.51
N GLN A 173 -10.40 -15.64 -16.29
CA GLN A 173 -9.81 -16.76 -15.58
C GLN A 173 -10.05 -16.59 -14.07
N PRO A 174 -10.48 -17.67 -13.38
CA PRO A 174 -10.64 -17.62 -11.94
C PRO A 174 -9.29 -17.39 -11.25
N HIS A 175 -9.28 -16.56 -10.22
CA HIS A 175 -8.13 -16.43 -9.34
C HIS A 175 -7.93 -17.72 -8.55
N LYS A 176 -6.69 -17.99 -8.12
CA LYS A 176 -6.38 -19.13 -7.26
C LYS A 176 -6.17 -18.66 -5.83
N VAL A 177 -6.84 -19.30 -4.88
CA VAL A 177 -6.67 -19.04 -3.45
C VAL A 177 -5.68 -20.03 -2.86
N SER A 178 -4.86 -19.53 -1.95
CA SER A 178 -3.95 -20.32 -1.14
C SER A 178 -3.78 -19.63 0.19
N PHE A 179 -3.22 -20.32 1.18
CA PHE A 179 -3.08 -19.78 2.53
C PHE A 179 -1.63 -19.77 2.96
N GLN A 180 -1.22 -18.74 3.68
CA GLN A 180 0.08 -18.68 4.32
C GLN A 180 -0.09 -18.87 5.83
N LEU A 181 0.50 -19.94 6.36
CA LEU A 181 0.47 -20.28 7.77
C LEU A 181 1.13 -19.19 8.63
N VAL A 182 0.42 -18.79 9.68
CA VAL A 182 0.92 -17.92 10.76
C VAL A 182 1.15 -18.74 12.01
N GLY A 183 0.19 -19.59 12.35
CA GLY A 183 0.16 -20.44 13.53
C GLY A 183 -1.11 -21.28 13.52
N PHE A 184 -1.39 -21.96 14.62
CA PHE A 184 -2.59 -22.76 14.79
C PHE A 184 -3.10 -22.61 16.22
N ILE A 185 -4.37 -22.91 16.41
CA ILE A 185 -5.03 -22.93 17.71
C ILE A 185 -5.06 -24.39 18.14
N GLY A 186 -4.09 -24.77 18.98
CA GLY A 186 -3.99 -26.13 19.52
C GLY A 186 -5.09 -26.43 20.54
N SER A 187 -5.25 -27.71 20.86
CA SER A 187 -6.35 -28.20 21.71
C SER A 187 -6.29 -27.67 23.15
N LYS A 188 -5.09 -27.25 23.60
CA LYS A 188 -4.81 -26.68 24.93
C LYS A 188 -4.50 -25.18 24.88
N ALA A 189 -4.78 -24.50 23.77
CA ALA A 189 -4.41 -23.10 23.59
C ALA A 189 -5.23 -22.20 24.51
N LYS A 190 -4.54 -21.27 25.21
CA LYS A 190 -5.19 -20.18 25.92
C LYS A 190 -5.96 -19.30 24.92
N PRO A 191 -7.10 -18.71 25.34
CA PRO A 191 -7.81 -17.75 24.49
C PRO A 191 -6.87 -16.60 24.13
N SER A 192 -6.71 -16.37 22.83
CA SER A 192 -6.06 -15.17 22.30
C SER A 192 -7.12 -14.22 21.76
N GLU A 193 -6.82 -12.93 21.68
CA GLU A 193 -7.73 -11.91 21.14
C GLU A 193 -8.26 -12.33 19.76
N LEU A 194 -7.37 -12.79 18.87
CA LEU A 194 -7.74 -13.27 17.54
C LEU A 194 -8.67 -14.50 17.56
N ASN A 195 -8.47 -15.44 18.48
CA ASN A 195 -9.32 -16.62 18.61
C ASN A 195 -10.71 -16.28 19.17
N THR A 196 -10.82 -15.17 19.90
CA THR A 196 -12.08 -14.70 20.47
C THR A 196 -12.84 -13.81 19.48
N GLU A 197 -12.13 -12.99 18.70
CA GLU A 197 -12.72 -12.05 17.73
C GLU A 197 -13.19 -12.73 16.43
N LEU A 198 -12.52 -13.81 15.99
CA LEU A 198 -12.76 -14.45 14.70
C LEU A 198 -13.26 -15.89 14.84
N LYS A 199 -14.36 -16.21 14.16
CA LYS A 199 -14.89 -17.57 14.04
C LYS A 199 -14.20 -18.34 12.91
N ASP A 200 -14.58 -19.60 12.76
CA ASP A 200 -14.11 -20.44 11.66
C ASP A 200 -14.49 -19.82 10.31
N PHE A 201 -13.49 -19.75 9.42
CA PHE A 201 -13.56 -19.13 8.09
C PHE A 201 -13.72 -17.60 8.11
N GLU A 202 -13.57 -16.93 9.25
CA GLU A 202 -13.61 -15.48 9.33
C GLU A 202 -12.22 -14.85 9.23
N PHE A 203 -12.18 -13.70 8.57
CA PHE A 203 -10.98 -12.94 8.27
C PHE A 203 -11.21 -11.47 8.58
N LYS A 204 -10.23 -10.84 9.20
CA LYS A 204 -10.12 -9.39 9.37
C LYS A 204 -9.30 -8.80 8.23
N PHE A 205 -9.92 -7.94 7.45
CA PHE A 205 -9.29 -7.25 6.34
C PHE A 205 -9.25 -5.74 6.58
N SER A 206 -8.06 -5.18 6.52
CA SER A 206 -7.81 -3.74 6.57
C SER A 206 -6.99 -3.35 5.35
N GLY A 207 -7.56 -2.54 4.45
CA GLY A 207 -6.91 -2.20 3.19
C GLY A 207 -7.71 -1.30 2.27
N LEU A 208 -7.22 -1.12 1.04
CA LEU A 208 -7.83 -0.23 0.05
C LEU A 208 -8.92 -0.92 -0.76
N TRP A 209 -10.14 -0.39 -0.72
CA TRP A 209 -11.29 -0.90 -1.45
C TRP A 209 -11.28 -0.45 -2.92
N GLN A 210 -11.04 -1.39 -3.86
CA GLN A 210 -10.88 -1.04 -5.28
C GLN A 210 -11.12 -2.18 -6.27
N PHE A 211 -11.37 -1.83 -7.52
CA PHE A 211 -11.27 -2.76 -8.65
C PHE A 211 -9.83 -2.86 -9.15
N ILE A 212 -9.42 -4.08 -9.51
CA ILE A 212 -8.19 -4.33 -10.25
C ILE A 212 -8.52 -4.78 -11.69
N PRO A 213 -7.65 -4.52 -12.69
CA PRO A 213 -7.96 -4.83 -14.09
C PRO A 213 -8.24 -6.30 -14.39
N VAL A 214 -7.63 -7.20 -13.60
CA VAL A 214 -7.64 -8.66 -13.82
C VAL A 214 -8.68 -9.41 -13.01
N CYS A 215 -9.55 -8.72 -12.25
CA CYS A 215 -10.60 -9.35 -11.46
C CYS A 215 -11.92 -8.61 -11.64
N ARG A 216 -13.02 -9.34 -11.87
CA ARG A 216 -14.38 -8.79 -11.99
C ARG A 216 -14.93 -8.37 -10.63
N THR A 217 -14.55 -9.07 -9.57
CA THR A 217 -14.98 -8.82 -8.20
C THR A 217 -14.14 -7.69 -7.60
N PRO A 218 -14.74 -6.71 -6.90
CA PRO A 218 -13.97 -5.71 -6.19
C PRO A 218 -13.10 -6.36 -5.12
N CYS A 219 -11.94 -5.77 -4.87
CA CYS A 219 -10.93 -6.33 -3.99
C CYS A 219 -10.57 -5.36 -2.86
N ILE A 220 -10.25 -5.92 -1.70
CA ILE A 220 -9.48 -5.22 -0.68
C ILE A 220 -8.00 -5.47 -0.97
N SER A 221 -7.28 -4.39 -1.29
CA SER A 221 -5.85 -4.45 -1.52
C SER A 221 -5.08 -4.21 -0.22
N ILE A 222 -4.31 -5.21 0.18
CA ILE A 222 -3.57 -5.24 1.44
C ILE A 222 -2.08 -5.12 1.12
N PHE A 223 -1.48 -4.04 1.60
CA PHE A 223 -0.07 -3.73 1.37
C PHE A 223 0.79 -4.14 2.56
N ARG A 224 2.12 -4.09 2.39
CA ARG A 224 3.04 -4.25 3.51
C ARG A 224 3.12 -2.94 4.28
N ASN A 225 2.80 -2.97 5.58
CA ASN A 225 2.95 -1.81 6.44
C ASN A 225 4.40 -1.30 6.43
N PHE A 226 4.53 0.02 6.45
CA PHE A 226 5.81 0.69 6.60
C PHE A 226 6.44 0.36 7.95
N ASN A 227 7.74 0.07 7.93
CA ASN A 227 8.57 -0.13 9.12
C ASN A 227 10.02 0.17 8.72
N LYS A 228 10.77 0.85 9.59
CA LYS A 228 12.18 1.25 9.35
C LYS A 228 13.08 0.04 9.05
N GLU A 229 12.95 -1.05 9.78
CA GLU A 229 13.72 -2.30 9.56
C GLU A 229 13.39 -2.97 8.23
N ARG A 230 12.12 -2.91 7.81
CA ARG A 230 11.73 -3.43 6.49
C ARG A 230 12.30 -2.56 5.39
N LEU A 231 12.37 -1.25 5.61
CA LEU A 231 12.95 -0.32 4.66
C LEU A 231 14.45 -0.55 4.48
N THR A 232 15.21 -0.79 5.56
CA THR A 232 16.64 -1.13 5.47
C THR A 232 16.85 -2.42 4.68
N TRP A 233 16.11 -3.48 5.00
CA TRP A 233 16.17 -4.74 4.24
C TRP A 233 15.81 -4.55 2.75
N ILE A 234 14.81 -3.71 2.45
CA ILE A 234 14.46 -3.39 1.04
C ILE A 234 15.58 -2.62 0.36
N LYS A 235 16.38 -1.80 1.04
CA LYS A 235 17.50 -1.10 0.41
C LYS A 235 18.57 -2.10 -0.06
N GLU A 236 18.85 -3.12 0.76
CA GLU A 236 19.90 -4.12 0.53
C GLU A 236 19.51 -5.26 -0.44
N ALA A 237 18.23 -5.64 -0.50
CA ALA A 237 17.79 -6.77 -1.32
C ALA A 237 18.02 -6.54 -2.83
N ASN A 238 17.96 -7.59 -3.66
CA ASN A 238 17.94 -7.41 -5.13
C ASN A 238 16.55 -6.94 -5.62
N PRO A 239 16.46 -6.30 -6.81
CA PRO A 239 15.20 -5.78 -7.35
C PRO A 239 14.05 -6.80 -7.39
N ALA A 240 14.31 -8.03 -7.84
CA ALA A 240 13.30 -9.08 -7.88
C ALA A 240 12.70 -9.42 -6.49
N LYS A 241 13.54 -9.57 -5.45
CA LYS A 241 13.04 -9.83 -4.08
C LYS A 241 12.30 -8.62 -3.52
N LYS A 242 12.75 -7.39 -3.80
CA LYS A 242 12.06 -6.15 -3.38
C LYS A 242 10.64 -6.08 -3.93
N VAL A 243 10.48 -6.29 -5.24
CA VAL A 243 9.16 -6.23 -5.90
C VAL A 243 8.24 -7.34 -5.39
N LYS A 244 8.76 -8.56 -5.22
CA LYS A 244 8.01 -9.68 -4.66
C LYS A 244 7.56 -9.40 -3.22
N PHE A 245 8.41 -8.80 -2.40
CA PHE A 245 8.09 -8.46 -1.02
C PHE A 245 7.01 -7.37 -0.91
N MET A 246 7.13 -6.32 -1.73
CA MET A 246 6.18 -5.19 -1.79
C MET A 246 4.90 -5.48 -2.58
N LYS A 247 4.73 -6.71 -3.10
CA LYS A 247 3.51 -7.09 -3.80
C LYS A 247 2.33 -7.09 -2.83
N SER A 248 1.29 -6.34 -3.18
CA SER A 248 0.01 -6.34 -2.46
C SER A 248 -0.74 -7.67 -2.66
N SER A 249 -1.48 -8.07 -1.63
CA SER A 249 -2.51 -9.11 -1.78
C SER A 249 -3.82 -8.42 -2.16
N HIS A 250 -4.46 -8.87 -3.23
CA HIS A 250 -5.76 -8.34 -3.66
C HIS A 250 -6.81 -9.40 -3.36
N VAL A 251 -7.58 -9.18 -2.30
CA VAL A 251 -8.56 -10.15 -1.81
C VAL A 251 -9.93 -9.86 -2.41
N PRO A 252 -10.52 -10.75 -3.22
CA PRO A 252 -11.86 -10.56 -3.78
C PRO A 252 -12.92 -10.62 -2.69
N VAL A 253 -13.71 -9.56 -2.55
CA VAL A 253 -14.76 -9.46 -1.53
C VAL A 253 -16.11 -9.19 -2.17
N LEU A 254 -17.13 -9.95 -1.77
CA LEU A 254 -18.53 -9.70 -2.08
C LEU A 254 -19.12 -8.79 -0.99
N TRP A 255 -19.20 -7.49 -1.29
CA TRP A 255 -19.77 -6.48 -0.41
C TRP A 255 -20.69 -5.57 -1.23
N ARG A 256 -21.99 -5.91 -1.29
CA ARG A 256 -22.95 -5.28 -2.21
C ARG A 256 -23.43 -3.92 -1.72
N ASP A 257 -23.54 -3.79 -0.41
CA ASP A 257 -24.07 -2.69 0.39
C ASP A 257 -22.96 -1.87 1.05
N SER A 258 -21.76 -1.85 0.45
CA SER A 258 -20.65 -1.07 0.97
C SER A 258 -21.00 0.42 1.01
N PRO A 259 -20.76 1.13 2.14
CA PRO A 259 -21.04 2.57 2.25
C PRO A 259 -20.17 3.41 1.30
N ALA A 260 -19.02 2.88 0.85
CA ALA A 260 -18.15 3.52 -0.12
C ALA A 260 -18.01 2.68 -1.39
N LYS A 261 -18.08 3.34 -2.56
CA LYS A 261 -17.88 2.65 -3.84
C LYS A 261 -16.41 2.21 -3.97
N PRO A 262 -16.13 0.99 -4.48
CA PRO A 262 -14.77 0.56 -4.73
C PRO A 262 -14.10 1.47 -5.76
N PHE A 263 -12.90 1.98 -5.44
CA PHE A 263 -12.13 2.82 -6.33
C PHE A 263 -11.87 2.10 -7.67
N ARG A 264 -12.03 2.81 -8.78
CA ARG A 264 -11.74 2.29 -10.12
C ARG A 264 -10.77 3.23 -10.82
N PHE A 265 -9.56 2.73 -11.07
CA PHE A 265 -8.55 3.49 -11.80
C PHE A 265 -8.97 3.66 -13.27
N ASN A 266 -8.98 4.90 -13.76
CA ASN A 266 -9.20 5.20 -15.17
C ASN A 266 -7.94 5.80 -15.79
N PRO A 267 -7.19 5.09 -16.66
CA PRO A 267 -5.94 5.60 -17.22
C PRO A 267 -6.10 6.85 -18.11
N LYS A 268 -7.34 7.22 -18.48
CA LYS A 268 -7.63 8.40 -19.31
C LYS A 268 -7.82 9.69 -18.51
N LEU A 269 -7.95 9.59 -17.18
CA LEU A 269 -8.21 10.74 -16.30
C LEU A 269 -6.93 11.11 -15.54
N GLU A 270 -6.73 12.40 -15.32
CA GLU A 270 -5.65 12.89 -14.47
C GLU A 270 -5.88 12.53 -13.00
N LYS A 271 -4.84 12.61 -12.18
CA LYS A 271 -4.89 12.12 -10.78
C LYS A 271 -5.97 12.80 -9.92
N GLU A 272 -6.22 14.08 -10.16
CA GLU A 272 -7.20 14.90 -9.42
C GLU A 272 -8.63 14.57 -9.82
N GLU A 273 -8.82 14.11 -11.06
CA GLU A 273 -10.11 13.67 -11.62
C GLU A 273 -10.39 12.19 -11.32
N GLN A 274 -9.42 11.46 -10.77
CA GLN A 274 -9.66 10.09 -10.30
C GLN A 274 -10.64 10.09 -9.13
N GLY A 275 -11.46 9.03 -9.06
CA GLY A 275 -12.30 8.82 -7.90
C GLY A 275 -11.49 8.70 -6.59
N LYS A 276 -12.17 8.95 -5.47
CA LYS A 276 -11.59 8.81 -4.14
C LYS A 276 -11.25 7.36 -3.81
N ARG A 277 -10.21 7.17 -3.01
CA ARG A 277 -9.81 5.85 -2.48
C ARG A 277 -10.19 5.78 -1.02
N TYR A 278 -10.86 4.70 -0.65
CA TYR A 278 -11.23 4.44 0.73
C TYR A 278 -10.39 3.30 1.30
N PHE A 279 -9.84 3.54 2.47
CA PHE A 279 -9.35 2.54 3.38
C PHE A 279 -10.53 2.01 4.20
N VAL A 280 -10.67 0.68 4.25
CA VAL A 280 -11.78 0.01 4.92
C VAL A 280 -11.24 -1.05 5.87
N GLN A 281 -11.97 -1.29 6.96
CA GLN A 281 -11.70 -2.38 7.88
C GLN A 281 -12.97 -3.18 8.08
N ILE A 282 -12.93 -4.46 7.72
CA ILE A 282 -14.09 -5.35 7.75
C ILE A 282 -13.71 -6.73 8.30
N LYS A 283 -14.71 -7.45 8.78
CA LYS A 283 -14.68 -8.92 8.82
C LYS A 283 -15.37 -9.46 7.57
N ALA A 284 -14.81 -10.54 7.05
CA ALA A 284 -15.37 -11.27 5.94
C ALA A 284 -15.23 -12.77 6.15
N LYS A 285 -16.21 -13.53 5.67
CA LYS A 285 -16.23 -14.99 5.71
C LYS A 285 -15.73 -15.57 4.40
N PHE A 286 -14.76 -16.47 4.44
CA PHE A 286 -14.31 -17.18 3.27
C PHE A 286 -15.38 -18.17 2.79
N LEU A 287 -15.63 -18.19 1.48
CA LEU A 287 -16.61 -19.05 0.82
C LEU A 287 -15.86 -20.00 -0.14
N PRO A 288 -15.47 -21.20 0.32
CA PRO A 288 -14.67 -22.13 -0.47
C PRO A 288 -15.31 -22.43 -1.84
N GLY A 289 -16.63 -22.68 -1.87
CA GLY A 289 -17.36 -23.00 -3.11
C GLY A 289 -17.25 -21.97 -4.25
N ARG A 290 -16.78 -20.75 -3.97
CA ARG A 290 -16.60 -19.68 -4.96
C ARG A 290 -15.23 -19.02 -4.93
N ASP A 291 -14.32 -19.47 -4.06
CA ASP A 291 -12.99 -18.87 -3.86
C ASP A 291 -13.02 -17.37 -3.49
N VAL A 292 -14.09 -16.86 -2.89
CA VAL A 292 -14.26 -15.43 -2.55
C VAL A 292 -14.58 -15.23 -1.08
N PHE A 293 -14.47 -13.99 -0.62
CA PHE A 293 -14.80 -13.62 0.75
C PHE A 293 -16.12 -12.84 0.76
N GLY A 294 -17.12 -13.31 1.50
CA GLY A 294 -18.37 -12.59 1.73
C GLY A 294 -18.22 -11.59 2.88
N PHE A 295 -18.68 -10.36 2.70
CA PHE A 295 -18.76 -9.40 3.81
C PHE A 295 -19.56 -9.98 4.98
N ALA A 296 -19.10 -9.72 6.20
CA ALA A 296 -19.78 -10.15 7.43
C ALA A 296 -20.06 -8.97 8.37
N GLU A 297 -19.07 -8.14 8.64
CA GLU A 297 -19.18 -7.02 9.58
C GLU A 297 -18.24 -5.88 9.18
N GLN A 298 -18.65 -4.63 9.39
CA GLN A 298 -17.78 -3.47 9.23
C GLN A 298 -17.18 -3.10 10.60
N LEU A 299 -15.85 -2.99 10.66
CA LEU A 299 -15.12 -2.71 11.92
C LEU A 299 -14.85 -1.22 12.15
N SER A 300 -14.77 -0.45 11.07
CA SER A 300 -14.67 1.01 11.13
C SER A 300 -15.25 1.64 9.87
N GLU A 301 -15.62 2.91 9.97
CA GLU A 301 -16.08 3.69 8.82
C GLU A 301 -14.98 3.82 7.76
N PRO A 302 -15.34 3.80 6.46
CA PRO A 302 -14.36 4.02 5.40
C PRO A 302 -13.68 5.38 5.53
N THR A 303 -12.35 5.41 5.52
CA THR A 303 -11.56 6.64 5.62
C THR A 303 -10.82 6.93 4.32
N GLU A 304 -10.62 8.21 3.99
CA GLU A 304 -9.74 8.61 2.87
C GLU A 304 -8.26 8.57 3.27
N GLU A 305 -7.98 8.62 4.58
CA GLU A 305 -6.63 8.50 5.13
C GLU A 305 -6.11 7.08 4.99
N VAL A 306 -4.97 6.94 4.31
CA VAL A 306 -4.34 5.65 4.04
C VAL A 306 -3.09 5.50 4.92
N PRO A 307 -2.97 4.41 5.70
CA PRO A 307 -1.78 4.15 6.50
C PRO A 307 -0.49 4.12 5.70
N GLY A 308 0.65 4.40 6.33
CA GLY A 308 1.95 4.27 5.67
C GLY A 308 2.24 2.85 5.18
N PHE A 309 2.53 2.68 3.88
CA PHE A 309 2.81 1.37 3.29
C PHE A 309 3.96 1.37 2.28
N LEU A 310 4.53 0.20 2.05
CA LEU A 310 5.62 -0.03 1.11
C LEU A 310 5.07 -0.40 -0.26
N LYS A 311 5.51 0.32 -1.30
CA LYS A 311 5.11 0.09 -2.69
C LYS A 311 6.31 0.18 -3.62
N ALA A 312 6.46 -0.79 -4.51
CA ALA A 312 7.49 -0.77 -5.54
C ALA A 312 7.23 0.36 -6.55
N SER A 313 8.28 1.13 -6.86
CA SER A 313 8.25 2.17 -7.90
C SER A 313 8.16 1.54 -9.30
N LYS A 314 7.73 2.33 -10.30
CA LYS A 314 7.65 1.86 -11.70
C LYS A 314 9.02 1.41 -12.24
N LYS A 315 10.09 2.15 -11.91
CA LYS A 315 11.48 1.84 -12.31
C LYS A 315 11.92 0.48 -11.76
N LEU A 316 11.71 0.25 -10.46
CA LEU A 316 12.09 -0.99 -9.79
C LEU A 316 11.37 -2.22 -10.36
N LYS A 317 10.09 -2.06 -10.76
CA LYS A 317 9.35 -3.14 -11.42
C LYS A 317 9.95 -3.49 -12.79
N ALA A 318 10.40 -2.50 -13.56
CA ALA A 318 11.04 -2.74 -14.86
C ALA A 318 12.39 -3.44 -14.71
N GLU A 319 13.20 -3.03 -13.73
CA GLU A 319 14.48 -3.68 -13.41
C GLU A 319 14.29 -5.14 -12.98
N ALA A 320 13.34 -5.41 -12.08
CA ALA A 320 13.03 -6.77 -11.66
C ALA A 320 12.58 -7.66 -12.83
N LEU A 321 11.83 -7.12 -13.80
CA LEU A 321 11.44 -7.88 -15.00
C LEU A 321 12.65 -8.22 -15.88
N LYS A 322 13.60 -7.29 -16.03
CA LYS A 322 14.85 -7.55 -16.76
C LYS A 322 15.70 -8.61 -16.08
N GLU A 323 15.86 -8.53 -14.76
CA GLU A 323 16.62 -9.53 -13.97
C GLU A 323 16.01 -10.93 -14.10
N ILE A 324 14.68 -11.05 -14.01
CA ILE A 324 13.98 -12.34 -14.17
C ILE A 324 14.14 -12.89 -15.59
N GLN A 325 14.13 -12.03 -16.61
CA GLN A 325 14.34 -12.44 -18.01
C GLN A 325 15.78 -12.93 -18.23
N GLN A 326 16.77 -12.21 -17.68
CA GLN A 326 18.19 -12.59 -17.76
C GLN A 326 18.46 -13.93 -17.06
N GLN A 327 17.93 -14.14 -15.85
CA GLN A 327 18.07 -15.41 -15.14
C GLN A 327 17.43 -16.57 -15.92
N LYS A 328 16.27 -16.36 -16.54
CA LYS A 328 15.63 -17.39 -17.39
C LYS A 328 16.43 -17.74 -18.65
N SER A 329 17.14 -16.76 -19.23
CA SER A 329 18.01 -17.01 -20.39
C SER A 329 19.32 -17.69 -20.01
N GLU A 330 19.83 -17.45 -18.80
CA GLU A 330 21.04 -18.09 -18.28
C GLU A 330 20.78 -19.53 -17.81
N GLU A 331 19.58 -19.82 -17.29
CA GLU A 331 19.18 -21.14 -16.79
C GLU A 331 18.75 -22.11 -17.91
N ASN A 332 18.64 -21.65 -19.17
CA ASN A 332 18.42 -22.49 -20.36
C ASN A 332 19.25 -22.02 -21.57
N PRO A 333 20.55 -22.35 -21.66
CA PRO A 333 21.35 -22.09 -22.85
C PRO A 333 21.16 -23.22 -23.87
N SER A 334 19.93 -23.47 -24.34
CA SER A 334 19.66 -24.36 -25.48
C SER A 334 18.20 -24.27 -25.90
N VAL A 335 17.87 -23.32 -26.79
CA VAL A 335 17.26 -23.64 -28.09
C VAL A 335 17.75 -22.57 -29.07
N GLU A 336 18.53 -23.05 -30.01
CA GLU A 336 19.07 -22.42 -31.19
C GLU A 336 18.06 -21.48 -31.89
N ALA A 337 18.54 -20.28 -32.21
CA ALA A 337 17.82 -19.29 -32.99
C ALA A 337 17.60 -19.82 -34.42
N THR A 338 16.44 -20.40 -34.70
CA THR A 338 15.98 -20.57 -36.07
C THR A 338 15.16 -19.33 -36.47
N PRO A 339 15.58 -18.55 -37.49
CA PRO A 339 14.81 -17.40 -37.96
C PRO A 339 13.46 -17.86 -38.56
N PRO A 340 12.37 -17.10 -38.36
CA PRO A 340 11.06 -17.49 -38.90
C PRO A 340 11.10 -17.43 -40.43
N GLN A 341 11.08 -18.60 -41.07
CA GLN A 341 10.84 -18.73 -42.50
C GLN A 341 9.44 -18.20 -42.83
N THR A 342 9.44 -17.08 -43.54
CA THR A 342 8.29 -16.53 -44.26
C THR A 342 7.98 -17.46 -45.43
N LYS A 343 6.80 -18.07 -45.44
CA LYS A 343 6.19 -18.61 -46.67
C LYS A 343 4.87 -17.88 -46.93
N PRO A 344 4.73 -17.17 -48.06
CA PRO A 344 3.47 -16.60 -48.51
C PRO A 344 2.79 -17.56 -49.50
N ASN A 345 1.53 -17.91 -49.29
CA ASN A 345 0.54 -18.07 -50.38
C ASN A 345 -0.88 -18.30 -49.81
N SER A 346 -1.83 -17.40 -50.14
CA SER A 346 -2.97 -17.60 -51.04
C SER A 346 -4.09 -18.49 -50.45
N LYS A 347 -5.36 -18.10 -50.29
CA LYS A 347 -6.28 -17.19 -51.00
C LYS A 347 -7.46 -16.83 -50.06
N PRO A 348 -8.29 -15.81 -50.39
CA PRO A 348 -9.34 -15.27 -49.53
C PRO A 348 -10.71 -15.96 -49.76
N PRO A 349 -11.63 -15.99 -48.77
CA PRO A 349 -13.03 -16.22 -49.03
C PRO A 349 -13.78 -14.89 -49.21
N LYS A 350 -14.49 -14.82 -50.33
CA LYS A 350 -15.38 -13.74 -50.77
C LYS A 350 -16.67 -13.66 -49.94
N SER A 351 -17.13 -12.42 -49.80
CA SER A 351 -18.53 -11.94 -49.88
C SER A 351 -19.66 -12.58 -49.07
N LYS A 352 -20.28 -11.71 -48.26
CA LYS A 352 -21.65 -11.74 -47.71
C LYS A 352 -22.73 -12.12 -48.73
N PRO A 353 -23.89 -12.59 -48.24
CA PRO A 353 -25.17 -12.08 -48.72
C PRO A 353 -25.99 -11.40 -47.60
N LYS A 354 -26.75 -10.39 -48.04
CA LYS A 354 -27.72 -9.57 -47.30
C LYS A 354 -29.05 -10.32 -47.15
N LYS A 355 -29.70 -10.07 -46.00
CA LYS A 355 -31.16 -9.95 -45.74
C LYS A 355 -32.10 -11.09 -46.14
N GLN A 356 -32.82 -11.60 -45.14
CA GLN A 356 -34.29 -11.60 -45.19
C GLN A 356 -34.89 -11.44 -43.79
N LYS A 357 -36.00 -10.69 -43.76
CA LYS A 357 -36.74 -10.15 -42.64
C LYS A 357 -38.17 -10.65 -42.84
N THR A 358 -38.69 -11.49 -41.95
CA THR A 358 -40.10 -11.93 -41.92
C THR A 358 -40.42 -12.21 -40.45
N LEU A 359 -41.05 -11.25 -39.76
CA LEU A 359 -42.49 -11.12 -39.52
C LEU A 359 -43.05 -12.16 -38.53
N GLN A 360 -43.57 -11.61 -37.44
CA GLN A 360 -44.38 -12.27 -36.42
C GLN A 360 -45.63 -12.92 -37.03
N PRO A 361 -46.33 -13.74 -36.23
CA PRO A 361 -47.69 -13.35 -35.91
C PRO A 361 -47.96 -13.33 -34.40
N GLN A 362 -48.56 -12.22 -33.95
CA GLN A 362 -49.45 -12.21 -32.79
C GLN A 362 -50.88 -12.57 -33.24
N THR A 363 -51.74 -12.77 -32.23
CA THR A 363 -53.20 -13.01 -32.20
C THR A 363 -53.60 -14.48 -32.02
N ILE A 364 -54.50 -14.89 -31.11
CA ILE A 364 -55.50 -14.19 -30.27
C ILE A 364 -55.99 -15.21 -29.19
N THR A 365 -56.38 -14.70 -28.00
CA THR A 365 -57.50 -15.07 -27.06
C THR A 365 -57.97 -16.54 -26.98
N SER A 366 -58.40 -17.17 -25.88
CA SER A 366 -59.22 -16.90 -24.67
C SER A 366 -59.25 -18.29 -23.94
N ASP A 367 -59.40 -18.54 -22.65
CA ASP A 367 -60.50 -18.35 -21.68
C ASP A 367 -60.01 -19.10 -20.40
N LYS A 368 -60.12 -18.58 -19.18
CA LYS A 368 -61.25 -18.71 -18.23
C LYS A 368 -61.41 -20.11 -17.59
N THR A 369 -61.39 -20.12 -16.23
CA THR A 369 -61.96 -21.14 -15.30
C THR A 369 -61.31 -22.53 -15.38
N GLU A 370 -60.95 -23.21 -14.29
CA GLU A 370 -61.39 -23.23 -12.90
C GLU A 370 -60.27 -23.86 -12.03
#